data_AF-A0AAD9GVI0-F1
#
_entry.id   AF-A0AAD9GVI0-F1
#
_cell.length_a   1.000
_cell.length_b   1.000
_cell.length_c   1.000
_cell.angle_alpha   90.00
_cell.angle_beta   90.00
_cell.angle_gamma   90.00
#
_symmetry.space_group_name_H-M   'P 1'
#
loop_
_entity.id
_entity.type
_entity.pdbx_description
1 polymer ?
#
loop_
_entity_poly.entity_id
_entity_poly.type
_entity_poly.pdbx_seq_one_letter_code
_entity_poly.pdbx_strand_id
1 'polypeptide(L)' 'MTDTRSMRSDNARLMETNLSLLLECREMDTEINEMREKLLAKCKLLEKRGIPVPQQFLELLASQQGSQIPPTNP' A
#
# COMPACT_ATOMS: atom_id res chain seq x y z
N MET A 1 -24.38 -32.49 -7.60
CA MET A 1 -24.75 -31.09 -7.91
C MET A 1 -24.63 -30.31 -6.62
N THR A 2 -23.69 -29.38 -6.53
CA THR A 2 -23.57 -28.48 -5.38
C THR A 2 -24.78 -27.55 -5.35
N ASP A 3 -25.43 -27.48 -4.19
CA ASP A 3 -26.58 -26.61 -3.97
C ASP A 3 -26.15 -25.15 -4.18
N THR A 4 -26.90 -24.43 -5.03
CA THR A 4 -26.71 -22.98 -5.29
C THR A 4 -26.71 -22.14 -4.01
N ARG A 5 -27.36 -22.61 -2.93
CA ARG A 5 -27.27 -21.99 -1.61
C ARG A 5 -25.87 -22.09 -1.01
N SER A 6 -25.22 -23.25 -1.12
CA SER A 6 -23.84 -23.46 -0.65
C SER A 6 -22.88 -22.56 -1.40
N MET A 7 -22.98 -22.50 -2.74
CA MET A 7 -22.13 -21.64 -3.55
C MET A 7 -22.27 -20.15 -3.20
N ARG A 8 -23.50 -19.67 -2.96
CA ARG A 8 -23.74 -18.29 -2.52
C ARG A 8 -23.15 -18.01 -1.14
N SER A 9 -23.25 -18.95 -0.21
CA SER A 9 -22.67 -18.82 1.13
C SER A 9 -21.14 -18.75 1.09
N ASP A 10 -20.50 -19.60 0.28
CA ASP A 10 -19.05 -19.60 0.13
C ASP A 10 -18.56 -18.33 -0.58
N ASN A 11 -19.27 -17.86 -1.60
CA ASN A 11 -18.96 -16.61 -2.28
C ASN A 11 -19.04 -15.40 -1.33
N ALA A 12 -20.09 -15.32 -0.50
CA ALA A 12 -20.21 -14.26 0.50
C ALA A 12 -19.03 -14.24 1.49
N ARG A 13 -18.60 -15.42 1.97
CA ARG A 13 -17.43 -15.55 2.86
C ARG A 13 -16.13 -15.11 2.19
N LEU A 14 -15.96 -15.45 0.90
CA LEU A 14 -14.81 -15.00 0.11
C LEU A 14 -14.82 -13.48 -0.10
N MET A 15 -15.99 -12.88 -0.37
CA MET A 15 -16.11 -11.43 -0.51
C MET A 15 -15.76 -10.69 0.80
N GLU A 16 -16.21 -11.20 1.94
CA GLU A 16 -15.89 -10.64 3.25
C GLU A 16 -14.38 -10.73 3.55
N THR A 17 -13.76 -11.87 3.22
CA THR A 17 -12.31 -12.05 3.38
C THR A 17 -11.53 -11.12 2.44
N ASN A 18 -11.94 -11.02 1.17
CA ASN A 18 -11.30 -10.13 0.20
C ASN A 18 -11.38 -8.67 0.64
N LEU A 19 -12.54 -8.22 1.14
CA LEU A 19 -12.69 -6.86 1.64
C LEU A 19 -11.78 -6.61 2.86
N SER A 20 -11.70 -7.56 3.78
CA SER A 20 -10.83 -7.46 4.96
C SER A 20 -9.36 -7.34 4.57
N LEU A 21 -8.90 -8.16 3.63
CA LEU A 21 -7.53 -8.10 3.11
C LEU A 21 -7.23 -6.78 2.38
N LEU A 22 -8.19 -6.26 1.59
CA LEU A 22 -8.02 -4.98 0.91
C LEU A 22 -7.90 -3.82 1.91
N LEU A 23 -8.64 -3.86 3.02
CA LEU A 23 -8.53 -2.86 4.08
C LEU A 23 -7.17 -2.95 4.78
N GLU A 24 -6.70 -4.14 5.12
CA GLU A 24 -5.38 -4.36 5.72
C GLU A 24 -4.25 -3.88 4.80
N CYS A 25 -4.31 -4.18 3.51
CA CYS A 25 -3.36 -3.66 2.52
C CYS A 25 -3.36 -2.13 2.50
N ARG A 26 -4.54 -1.50 2.53
CA ARG A 26 -4.66 -0.03 2.50
C ARG A 26 -4.11 0.62 3.78
N GLU A 27 -4.35 0.01 4.94
CA GLU A 27 -3.78 0.46 6.20
C GLU A 27 -2.24 0.38 6.16
N MET A 28 -1.70 -0.74 5.69
CA MET A 28 -0.26 -0.92 5.52
C MET A 28 0.35 0.07 4.54
N ASP A 29 -0.30 0.33 3.40
CA ASP A 29 0.13 1.36 2.44
C ASP A 29 0.17 2.76 3.08
N THR A 30 -0.80 3.05 3.96
CA THR A 30 -0.85 4.32 4.70
C THR A 30 0.33 4.43 5.66
N GLU A 31 0.62 3.38 6.43
CA GLU A 31 1.77 3.34 7.35
C GLU A 31 3.11 3.46 6.62
N ILE A 32 3.27 2.78 5.48
CA ILE A 32 4.45 2.88 4.63
C ILE A 32 4.64 4.32 4.14
N ASN A 33 3.57 4.98 3.70
CA ASN A 33 3.63 6.36 3.24
C ASN A 33 4.02 7.33 4.38
N GLU A 34 3.43 7.19 5.56
CA GLU A 34 3.84 8.00 6.71
C GLU A 34 5.32 7.79 7.08
N MET A 35 5.80 6.56 7.02
CA MET A 35 7.20 6.24 7.32
C MET A 35 8.14 6.86 6.29
N ARG A 36 7.77 6.81 5.00
CA ARG A 36 8.50 7.47 3.91
C ARG A 36 8.57 8.97 4.11
N GLU A 37 7.47 9.64 4.47
CA GLU A 37 7.44 11.08 4.73
C GLU A 37 8.35 11.46 5.91
N LYS A 38 8.27 10.71 7.01
CA LYS A 38 9.14 10.90 8.19
C LYS A 38 10.62 10.75 7.82
N LEU A 39 10.95 9.76 7.00
CA LEU A 39 12.31 9.52 6.54
C LEU A 39 12.81 10.63 5.61
N LEU A 40 11.98 11.09 4.67
CA LEU A 40 12.28 12.21 3.78
C LEU A 40 12.55 13.50 4.58
N ALA A 41 11.77 13.77 5.62
CA ALA A 41 12.00 14.91 6.51
C ALA A 41 13.36 14.83 7.23
N LYS A 42 13.76 13.64 7.67
CA LYS A 42 15.09 13.41 8.26
C LYS A 42 16.21 13.59 7.24
N CYS A 43 16.05 13.12 6.01
CA CYS A 43 17.02 13.36 4.94
C CYS A 43 17.24 14.85 4.68
N LYS A 44 16.15 15.62 4.54
CA LYS A 44 16.22 17.08 4.39
C LYS A 44 16.93 17.75 5.57
N LEU A 45 16.77 17.23 6.79
CA LEU A 45 17.48 17.74 7.96
C LEU A 45 18.98 17.45 7.91
N LEU A 46 19.38 16.27 7.43
CA LEU A 46 20.79 15.90 7.24
C LEU A 46 21.45 16.81 6.21
N GLU A 47 20.79 17.04 5.07
CA GLU A 47 21.29 17.96 4.03
C GLU A 47 21.48 19.37 4.56
N LYS A 48 20.52 19.89 5.35
CA LYS A 48 20.65 21.20 6.04
C LYS A 48 21.83 21.28 7.00
N ARG A 49 22.29 20.14 7.53
CA ARG A 49 23.47 20.03 8.41
C ARG A 49 24.76 19.80 7.62
N GLY A 50 24.71 19.84 6.30
CA GLY A 50 25.87 19.60 5.43
C GLY A 50 26.23 18.12 5.26
N ILE A 51 25.35 17.20 5.69
CA ILE A 51 25.54 15.76 5.49
C ILE A 51 24.83 15.39 4.18
N PRO A 52 25.57 15.02 3.12
CA PRO A 52 24.96 14.70 1.83
C PRO A 52 24.13 13.42 1.94
N VAL A 53 22.94 13.45 1.35
CA VAL A 53 22.08 12.27 1.17
C VAL A 53 22.19 11.83 -0.29
N PRO A 54 22.43 10.54 -0.58
CA PRO A 54 22.48 10.06 -1.96
C PRO A 54 21.19 10.33 -2.73
N GLN A 55 21.30 10.92 -3.92
CA GLN A 55 20.13 11.28 -4.74
C GLN A 55 19.23 10.07 -5.06
N GLN A 56 19.83 8.91 -5.33
CA GLN A 56 19.12 7.64 -5.57
C GLN A 56 18.21 7.25 -4.39
N PHE A 57 18.59 7.62 -3.16
CA PHE A 57 17.79 7.38 -1.96
C PHE A 57 16.55 8.28 -1.93
N LEU A 58 16.70 9.56 -2.30
CA LEU A 58 15.59 10.49 -2.39
C LEU A 58 14.61 10.09 -3.50
N GLU A 59 15.13 9.62 -4.64
CA GLU A 59 14.33 9.10 -5.75
C GLU A 59 13.53 7.86 -5.32
N LEU A 60 14.13 6.94 -4.58
CA LEU A 60 13.43 5.75 -4.05
C LEU A 60 12.30 6.14 -3.10
N LEU A 61 12.50 7.17 -2.27
CA LEU A 61 11.46 7.67 -1.36
C LEU A 61 10.32 8.36 -2.10
N ALA A 62 10.61 9.08 -3.19
CA ALA A 62 9.63 9.76 -4.03
C ALA A 62 8.89 8.80 -5.00
N SER A 63 9.53 7.70 -5.38
CA SER A 63 8.97 6.70 -6.30
C SER A 63 7.99 5.79 -5.57
N GLN A 64 6.73 6.20 -5.45
CA GLN A 64 5.54 5.32 -5.51
C GLN A 64 4.23 6.12 -5.36
N GLN A 65 3.67 6.53 -6.50
CA GLN A 65 2.24 6.85 -6.68
C GLN A 65 1.54 5.80 -7.58
N GLY A 66 2.22 4.71 -7.94
CA GLY A 66 1.88 3.88 -9.10
C GLY A 66 1.78 2.37 -8.86
N SER A 67 1.23 1.93 -7.73
CA SER A 67 0.54 0.63 -7.69
C SER A 67 -0.95 0.87 -7.50
N GLN A 68 -1.54 1.53 -8.49
CA GLN A 68 -2.95 1.32 -8.77
C GLN A 68 -3.08 -0.14 -9.17
N ILE A 69 -3.63 -0.96 -8.28
CA ILE A 69 -4.24 -2.23 -8.66
C ILE A 69 -5.14 -1.89 -9.86
N PRO A 70 -4.93 -2.50 -11.05
CA PRO A 70 -5.76 -2.18 -12.20
C PRO A 70 -7.22 -2.47 -11.80
N PRO A 71 -8.19 -1.62 -12.14
CA PRO A 71 -9.58 -1.95 -11.92
C PRO A 71 -9.87 -3.20 -12.73
N THR A 72 -9.94 -4.36 -12.08
CA THR A 72 -10.59 -5.54 -12.63
C THR A 72 -12.08 -5.22 -12.69
N ASN A 73 -12.48 -4.57 -13.77
CA ASN A 73 -13.88 -4.51 -14.18
C ASN A 73 -14.27 -5.87 -14.79
N PRO A 74 -15.56 -6.24 -14.66
CA PRO A 74 -16.09 -7.59 -14.88
C PRO A 74 -15.98 -8.11 -16.32
#